data_AF-A0A640KDM1-F1
#
_entry.id   AF-A0A640KDM1-F1
#
_cell.length_a   1.000
_cell.length_b   1.000
_cell.length_c   1.000
_cell.angle_alpha   90.00
_cell.angle_beta   90.00
_cell.angle_gamma   90.00
#
_symmetry.space_group_name_H-M   'P 1'
#
loop_
_entity.id
_entity.type
_entity.pdbx_description
1 polymer ?
#
loop_
_entity_poly.entity_id
_entity_poly.type
_entity_poly.pdbx_seq_one_letter_code
_entity_poly.pdbx_strand_id
1 'polypeptide(L)'
;MWRRSVPQLALGLQRTGVALAPRQSCTSGSCSSGGIGSGWALPKSITSWYPRKGGEFLANTMAGHNAFITDLPTRFDVAHAQHFSLIEGLTITPLYTLAMVHYFSIFCQYPARVEVLKPMLEELQLKSELQYRWLLIMQARRAPGEILAWRCGLLTLQIVLFPIWLFLSSAAPQLVHATIAFSNHILHTKYSCVNASGAVAAGGRATVVPEFVSKAGDMYAAREAFHETQSVTVPTDIGVAIVMLLLLLFLTA
;
A
#
# COMPACT_ATOMS: atom_id res chain seq x y z
N MET A 1 -8.45 -4.56 63.51
CA MET A 1 -7.43 -4.99 62.53
C MET A 1 -7.63 -4.22 61.23
N TRP A 2 -6.61 -3.45 60.85
CA TRP A 2 -6.27 -2.97 59.49
C TRP A 2 -7.18 -1.96 58.75
N ARG A 3 -6.73 -0.70 58.79
CA ARG A 3 -6.91 0.34 57.75
C ARG A 3 -6.24 -0.07 56.43
N ARG A 4 -6.88 0.23 55.29
CA ARG A 4 -6.27 0.64 53.99
C ARG A 4 -7.34 1.51 53.30
N SER A 5 -7.23 2.84 53.16
CA SER A 5 -6.23 3.64 52.43
C SER A 5 -6.03 3.13 51.00
N VAL A 6 -6.92 3.50 50.08
CA VAL A 6 -6.66 3.45 48.64
C VAL A 6 -6.45 4.90 48.19
N PRO A 7 -5.27 5.28 47.68
CA PRO A 7 -5.06 6.62 47.14
C PRO A 7 -5.75 6.74 45.78
N GLN A 8 -6.61 7.76 45.65
CA GLN A 8 -7.07 8.26 44.36
C GLN A 8 -5.89 8.96 43.68
N LEU A 9 -5.21 8.23 42.79
CA LEU A 9 -4.25 8.83 41.86
C LEU A 9 -5.04 9.34 40.64
N ALA A 10 -5.47 10.60 40.77
CA ALA A 10 -5.91 11.42 39.65
C ALA A 10 -4.70 11.72 38.77
N LEU A 11 -4.51 10.91 37.72
CA LEU A 11 -3.60 11.23 36.63
C LEU A 11 -4.42 11.96 35.56
N GLY A 12 -4.26 13.29 35.56
CA GLY A 12 -4.81 14.18 34.55
C GLY A 12 -4.28 13.82 33.17
N LEU A 13 -5.16 13.24 32.35
CA LEU A 13 -5.00 13.20 30.91
C LEU A 13 -5.17 14.62 30.38
N GLN A 14 -4.07 15.38 30.37
CA GLN A 14 -3.95 16.61 29.62
C GLN A 14 -4.05 16.25 28.13
N ARG A 15 -5.26 16.37 27.58
CA ARG A 15 -5.51 16.47 26.14
C ARG A 15 -4.71 17.66 25.61
N THR A 16 -3.53 17.42 25.04
CA THR A 16 -2.94 18.36 24.07
C THR A 16 -3.69 18.18 22.75
N GLY A 17 -4.89 18.75 22.69
CA GLY A 17 -5.53 19.04 21.42
C GLY A 17 -4.72 20.13 20.74
N VAL A 18 -3.86 19.75 19.79
CA VAL A 18 -3.27 20.72 18.87
C VAL A 18 -4.39 21.13 17.92
N ALA A 19 -5.06 22.23 18.26
CA ALA A 19 -5.97 22.92 17.38
C ALA A 19 -5.19 23.43 16.17
N LEU A 20 -5.40 22.81 15.00
CA LEU A 20 -4.98 23.37 13.72
C LEU A 20 -5.87 24.58 13.42
N ALA A 21 -5.38 25.77 13.77
CA ALA A 21 -5.95 27.01 13.29
C ALA A 21 -5.80 27.09 11.75
N PRO A 22 -6.84 27.57 11.02
CA PRO A 22 -6.75 27.75 9.59
C PRO A 22 -5.82 28.94 9.30
N ARG A 23 -4.75 28.71 8.53
CA ARG A 23 -3.84 29.80 8.14
C ARG A 23 -4.40 30.53 6.93
N GLN A 24 -4.74 31.79 7.15
CA GLN A 24 -5.16 32.78 6.17
C GLN A 24 -4.16 32.91 5.01
N SER A 25 -4.73 33.11 3.83
CA SER A 25 -4.07 33.56 2.60
C SER A 25 -3.56 34.99 2.73
N CYS A 26 -2.26 35.21 2.54
CA CYS A 26 -1.70 36.52 2.17
C CYS A 26 -0.54 36.35 1.18
N THR A 27 -0.48 37.31 0.29
CA THR A 27 0.24 37.46 -0.97
C THR A 27 1.73 37.80 -0.82
N SER A 28 2.51 37.36 -1.83
CA SER A 28 3.73 37.94 -2.42
C SER A 28 4.73 38.73 -1.55
N GLY A 29 5.98 38.25 -1.55
CA GLY A 29 7.16 39.07 -1.23
C GLY A 29 8.45 38.34 -1.60
N SER A 30 9.11 38.77 -2.68
CA SER A 30 10.45 38.32 -3.03
C SER A 30 11.48 38.94 -2.09
N CYS A 31 12.37 38.13 -1.53
CA CYS A 31 13.65 38.62 -1.05
C CYS A 31 14.70 37.51 -1.14
N SER A 32 15.68 37.79 -1.99
CA SER A 32 16.91 37.04 -2.19
C SER A 32 17.86 37.29 -1.02
N SER A 33 18.38 36.24 -0.39
CA SER A 33 19.65 36.31 0.33
C SER A 33 20.37 34.96 0.22
N GLY A 34 21.61 35.03 -0.25
CA GLY A 34 22.49 33.89 -0.41
C GLY A 34 22.93 33.33 0.94
N GLY A 35 22.95 32.00 1.01
CA GLY A 35 23.53 31.24 2.11
C GLY A 35 24.14 29.97 1.55
N ILE A 36 25.46 30.00 1.38
CA ILE A 36 26.30 28.88 0.98
C ILE A 36 26.36 27.88 2.15
N GLY A 37 26.11 26.60 1.88
CA GLY A 37 26.49 25.50 2.77
C GLY A 37 25.38 24.55 3.22
N SER A 38 24.74 23.82 2.29
CA SER A 38 24.12 22.53 2.61
C SER A 38 24.56 21.47 1.60
N GLY A 39 25.69 20.83 1.90
CA GLY A 39 26.07 19.60 1.23
C GLY A 39 24.96 18.58 1.40
N TRP A 40 24.56 17.94 0.29
CA TRP A 40 23.50 16.93 0.17
C TRP A 40 22.05 17.41 0.02
N ALA A 41 21.81 18.65 -0.41
CA ALA A 41 20.49 18.97 -0.96
C ALA A 41 20.31 18.26 -2.31
N LEU A 42 19.43 17.25 -2.36
CA LEU A 42 19.01 16.62 -3.62
C LEU A 42 18.52 17.70 -4.60
N PRO A 43 18.87 17.62 -5.90
CA PRO A 43 18.40 18.56 -6.91
C PRO A 43 16.88 18.77 -6.83
N LYS A 44 16.40 20.01 -6.95
CA LYS A 44 14.96 20.36 -6.85
C LYS A 44 14.06 19.55 -7.80
N SER A 45 14.61 19.09 -8.92
CA SER A 45 13.93 18.19 -9.88
C SER A 45 13.67 16.80 -9.28
N ILE A 46 14.62 16.24 -8.54
CA ILE A 46 14.53 14.92 -7.89
C ILE A 46 13.63 14.99 -6.65
N THR A 47 13.71 16.08 -5.88
CA THR A 47 12.81 16.28 -4.72
C THR A 47 11.35 16.50 -5.13
N SER A 48 11.09 17.04 -6.33
CA SER A 48 9.72 17.13 -6.89
C SER A 48 9.15 15.77 -7.34
N TRP A 49 10.03 14.80 -7.53
CA TRP A 49 9.71 13.44 -7.98
C TRP A 49 9.40 12.50 -6.81
N TYR A 50 9.93 12.79 -5.63
CA TYR A 50 9.84 11.95 -4.44
C TYR A 50 8.87 12.56 -3.40
N PRO A 51 8.01 11.79 -2.73
CA PRO A 51 7.68 10.36 -2.91
C PRO A 51 6.51 10.10 -3.88
N ARG A 52 5.72 11.12 -4.23
CA ARG A 52 4.44 10.97 -4.95
C ARG A 52 4.61 10.45 -6.39
N LYS A 53 5.37 11.14 -7.25
CA LYS A 53 5.52 10.75 -8.67
C LYS A 53 6.26 9.42 -8.85
N GLY A 54 7.28 9.17 -8.01
CA GLY A 54 7.95 7.87 -7.97
C GLY A 54 7.00 6.73 -7.58
N GLY A 55 6.13 6.97 -6.60
CA GLY A 55 5.13 6.00 -6.18
C GLY A 55 4.10 5.72 -7.28
N GLU A 56 3.61 6.76 -7.95
CA GLU A 56 2.72 6.65 -9.10
C GLU A 56 3.36 5.83 -10.25
N PHE A 57 4.64 6.05 -10.55
CA PHE A 57 5.36 5.31 -11.57
C PHE A 57 5.46 3.81 -11.24
N LEU A 58 5.87 3.47 -10.01
CA LEU A 58 6.00 2.08 -9.57
C LEU A 58 4.64 1.39 -9.53
N ALA A 59 3.61 2.08 -9.05
CA ALA A 59 2.24 1.58 -9.02
C ALA A 59 1.70 1.33 -10.43
N ASN A 60 1.96 2.22 -11.39
CA ASN A 60 1.61 1.97 -12.80
C ASN A 60 2.38 0.80 -13.40
N THR A 61 3.63 0.59 -13.00
CA THR A 61 4.43 -0.56 -13.46
C THR A 61 3.86 -1.89 -12.96
N MET A 62 3.35 -1.93 -11.72
CA MET A 62 2.78 -3.15 -11.12
C MET A 62 1.30 -3.37 -11.49
N ALA A 63 0.50 -2.32 -11.35
CA ALA A 63 -0.95 -2.36 -11.33
C ALA A 63 -1.58 -1.57 -12.48
N GLY A 64 -0.78 -0.92 -13.33
CA GLY A 64 -1.24 0.01 -14.35
C GLY A 64 -2.07 -0.58 -15.49
N HIS A 65 -2.38 0.29 -16.44
CA HIS A 65 -3.56 0.21 -17.29
C HIS A 65 -3.38 -0.50 -18.65
N ASN A 66 -2.16 -0.94 -19.01
CA ASN A 66 -1.85 -1.34 -20.38
C ASN A 66 -2.65 -2.55 -20.93
N ALA A 67 -3.40 -3.27 -20.10
CA ALA A 67 -4.32 -4.33 -20.52
C ALA A 67 -5.80 -4.09 -20.14
N PHE A 68 -6.14 -3.07 -19.35
CA PHE A 68 -7.50 -2.84 -18.84
C PHE A 68 -8.30 -1.80 -19.65
N ILE A 69 -7.63 -0.95 -20.44
CA ILE A 69 -8.27 0.19 -21.13
C ILE A 69 -8.80 -0.17 -22.53
N THR A 70 -8.31 -1.22 -23.18
CA THR A 70 -8.77 -1.55 -24.55
C THR A 70 -10.14 -2.21 -24.61
N ASP A 71 -10.59 -2.82 -23.52
CA ASP A 71 -11.95 -3.33 -23.37
C ASP A 71 -12.41 -2.99 -21.95
N LEU A 72 -13.24 -1.95 -21.77
CA LEU A 72 -14.13 -1.92 -20.61
C LEU A 72 -14.98 -3.19 -20.73
N PRO A 73 -14.83 -4.20 -19.86
CA PRO A 73 -15.50 -5.46 -20.09
C PRO A 73 -17.00 -5.24 -20.01
N THR A 74 -17.65 -5.38 -21.15
CA THR A 74 -19.09 -5.65 -21.20
C THR A 74 -19.41 -7.01 -20.57
N ARG A 75 -18.38 -7.85 -20.33
CA ARG A 75 -18.46 -9.16 -19.68
C ARG A 75 -17.24 -9.50 -18.82
N PHE A 76 -17.48 -9.99 -17.61
CA PHE A 76 -16.45 -10.59 -16.75
C PHE A 76 -16.01 -11.96 -17.29
N ASP A 77 -14.72 -12.14 -17.58
CA ASP A 77 -14.16 -13.39 -18.12
C ASP A 77 -12.98 -13.93 -17.29
N VAL A 78 -12.39 -15.04 -17.75
CA VAL A 78 -11.25 -15.70 -17.11
C VAL A 78 -9.96 -14.87 -17.22
N ALA A 79 -9.80 -14.05 -18.27
CA ALA A 79 -8.65 -13.17 -18.43
C ALA A 79 -8.68 -12.03 -17.40
N HIS A 80 -9.86 -11.49 -17.08
CA HIS A 80 -10.04 -10.53 -15.99
C HIS A 80 -9.66 -11.15 -14.65
N ALA A 81 -10.15 -12.36 -14.36
CA ALA A 81 -9.79 -13.05 -13.12
C ALA A 81 -8.28 -13.30 -12.99
N GLN A 82 -7.62 -13.64 -14.09
CA GLN A 82 -6.17 -13.78 -14.15
C GLN A 82 -5.45 -12.45 -13.91
N HIS A 83 -5.91 -11.37 -14.53
CA HIS A 83 -5.36 -10.02 -14.36
C HIS A 83 -5.51 -9.50 -12.93
N PHE A 84 -6.70 -9.62 -12.33
CA PHE A 84 -6.92 -9.24 -10.94
C PHE A 84 -6.07 -10.11 -10.00
N SER A 85 -5.98 -11.43 -10.23
CA SER A 85 -5.09 -12.30 -9.44
C SER A 85 -3.62 -11.88 -9.54
N LEU A 86 -3.17 -11.42 -10.70
CA LEU A 86 -1.80 -10.95 -10.88
C LEU A 86 -1.56 -9.65 -10.11
N ILE A 87 -2.43 -8.66 -10.25
CA ILE A 87 -2.27 -7.35 -9.61
C ILE A 87 -2.40 -7.49 -8.09
N GLU A 88 -3.39 -8.24 -7.61
CA GLU A 88 -3.55 -8.52 -6.18
C GLU A 88 -2.28 -9.17 -5.63
N GLY A 89 -1.75 -10.19 -6.31
CA GLY A 89 -0.46 -10.80 -5.98
C GLY A 89 0.70 -9.79 -5.94
N LEU A 90 0.85 -8.97 -6.98
CA LEU A 90 1.94 -7.98 -7.10
C LEU A 90 1.92 -6.93 -5.98
N THR A 91 0.74 -6.57 -5.46
CA THR A 91 0.61 -5.56 -4.41
C THR A 91 0.78 -6.10 -2.99
N ILE A 92 0.81 -7.43 -2.81
CA ILE A 92 1.03 -8.05 -1.50
C ILE A 92 2.49 -7.86 -1.02
N THR A 93 3.47 -8.07 -1.89
CA THR A 93 4.90 -7.97 -1.52
C THR A 93 5.30 -6.60 -0.96
N PRO A 94 5.00 -5.45 -1.61
CA PRO A 94 5.33 -4.13 -1.07
C PRO A 94 4.64 -3.87 0.27
N LEU A 95 3.39 -4.30 0.45
CA LEU A 95 2.69 -4.15 1.72
C LEU A 95 3.33 -5.00 2.84
N TYR A 96 3.67 -6.25 2.54
CA TYR A 96 4.27 -7.16 3.50
C TYR A 96 5.65 -6.69 3.96
N THR A 97 6.53 -6.33 3.01
CA THR A 97 7.87 -5.83 3.31
C THR A 97 7.84 -4.53 4.10
N LEU A 98 6.90 -3.63 3.79
CA LEU A 98 6.70 -2.41 4.55
C LEU A 98 6.20 -2.68 5.97
N ALA A 99 5.32 -3.68 6.16
CA ALA A 99 4.88 -4.11 7.49
C ALA A 99 6.04 -4.68 8.32
N MET A 100 6.95 -5.45 7.71
CA MET A 100 8.17 -5.93 8.37
C MET A 100 9.05 -4.76 8.80
N VAL A 101 9.30 -3.78 7.92
CA VAL A 101 10.10 -2.59 8.26
C VAL A 101 9.49 -1.83 9.43
N HIS A 102 8.17 -1.62 9.43
CA HIS A 102 7.48 -0.97 10.54
C HIS A 102 7.56 -1.76 11.84
N TYR A 103 7.45 -3.10 11.78
CA TYR A 103 7.62 -3.97 12.93
C TYR A 103 9.01 -3.82 13.55
N PHE A 104 10.08 -3.88 12.76
CA PHE A 104 11.44 -3.69 13.29
C PHE A 104 11.69 -2.28 13.80
N SER A 105 11.06 -1.27 13.19
CA SER A 105 11.21 0.12 13.63
C SER A 105 10.65 0.38 15.01
N ILE A 106 9.72 -0.45 15.49
CA ILE A 106 9.20 -0.37 16.86
C ILE A 106 10.33 -0.57 17.88
N PHE A 107 11.31 -1.42 17.55
CA PHE A 107 12.47 -1.72 18.40
C PHE A 107 13.67 -0.80 18.14
N CYS A 108 13.58 0.08 17.13
CA CYS A 108 14.65 0.98 16.72
C CYS A 108 14.28 2.43 17.05
N GLN A 109 14.07 3.27 16.03
CA GLN A 109 13.96 4.72 16.21
C GLN A 109 12.51 5.18 16.50
N TYR A 110 11.50 4.36 16.17
CA TYR A 110 10.10 4.81 16.12
C TYR A 110 9.11 3.79 16.72
N PRO A 111 9.05 3.65 18.06
CA PRO A 111 8.09 2.77 18.75
C PRO A 111 6.63 3.05 18.42
N ALA A 112 6.28 4.31 18.11
CA ALA A 112 4.92 4.72 17.73
C ALA A 112 4.42 4.07 16.43
N ARG A 113 5.28 3.44 15.62
CA ARG A 113 4.88 2.73 14.39
C ARG A 113 3.98 1.52 14.63
N VAL A 114 3.79 1.10 15.88
CA VAL A 114 2.75 0.14 16.24
C VAL A 114 1.35 0.56 15.76
N GLU A 115 1.07 1.87 15.73
CA GLU A 115 -0.21 2.43 15.25
C GLU A 115 -0.40 2.28 13.73
N VAL A 116 0.71 2.27 12.98
CA VAL A 116 0.73 2.09 11.52
C VAL A 116 0.72 0.60 11.16
N LEU A 117 1.37 -0.24 11.97
CA LEU A 117 1.52 -1.67 11.71
C LEU A 117 0.18 -2.40 11.72
N LYS A 118 -0.68 -2.15 12.70
CA LYS A 118 -1.99 -2.83 12.81
C LYS A 118 -2.85 -2.69 11.53
N PRO A 119 -3.16 -1.48 11.04
CA PRO A 119 -3.97 -1.34 9.83
C PRO A 119 -3.31 -1.95 8.58
N MET A 120 -1.98 -2.03 8.51
CA MET A 120 -1.28 -2.70 7.42
C MET A 120 -1.42 -4.22 7.46
N LEU A 121 -1.36 -4.83 8.65
CA LEU A 121 -1.59 -6.26 8.80
C LEU A 121 -3.03 -6.65 8.46
N GLU A 122 -4.00 -5.79 8.80
CA GLU A 122 -5.40 -5.95 8.40
C GLU A 122 -5.55 -5.88 6.86
N GLU A 123 -4.90 -4.90 6.21
CA GLU A 123 -4.92 -4.81 4.74
C GLU A 123 -4.26 -6.04 4.10
N LEU A 124 -3.17 -6.54 4.67
CA LEU A 124 -2.48 -7.73 4.17
C LEU A 124 -3.36 -8.98 4.27
N GLN A 125 -4.10 -9.13 5.37
CA GLN A 125 -5.10 -10.19 5.53
C GLN A 125 -6.17 -10.10 4.45
N LEU A 126 -6.72 -8.91 4.22
CA LEU A 126 -7.78 -8.69 3.22
C LEU A 126 -7.29 -8.96 1.80
N LYS A 127 -6.10 -8.49 1.43
CA LYS A 127 -5.47 -8.79 0.14
C LYS A 127 -5.21 -10.28 -0.05
N SER A 128 -4.79 -10.98 1.01
CA SER A 128 -4.61 -12.43 0.98
C SER A 128 -5.93 -13.18 0.74
N GLU A 129 -7.02 -12.72 1.37
CA GLU A 129 -8.36 -13.27 1.15
C GLU A 129 -8.86 -13.02 -0.28
N LEU A 130 -8.64 -11.82 -0.82
CA LEU A 130 -8.97 -11.51 -2.22
C LEU A 130 -8.18 -12.40 -3.17
N GLN A 131 -6.87 -12.56 -2.96
CA GLN A 131 -6.04 -13.43 -3.77
C GLN A 131 -6.50 -14.88 -3.72
N TYR A 132 -6.88 -15.38 -2.54
CA TYR A 132 -7.48 -16.70 -2.39
C TYR A 132 -8.77 -16.84 -3.23
N ARG A 133 -9.67 -15.86 -3.17
CA ARG A 133 -10.91 -15.87 -3.97
C ARG A 133 -10.66 -15.86 -5.48
N TRP A 134 -9.67 -15.09 -5.93
CA TRP A 134 -9.26 -15.09 -7.34
C TRP A 134 -8.68 -16.43 -7.79
N LEU A 135 -7.84 -17.06 -6.96
CA LEU A 135 -7.31 -18.39 -7.21
C LEU A 135 -8.40 -19.46 -7.29
N LEU A 136 -9.46 -19.35 -6.47
CA LEU A 136 -10.62 -20.25 -6.54
C LEU A 136 -11.41 -20.10 -7.85
N ILE A 137 -11.62 -18.87 -8.32
CA ILE A 137 -12.28 -18.63 -9.62
C ILE A 137 -11.49 -19.28 -10.75
N MET A 138 -10.16 -19.07 -10.79
CA MET A 138 -9.32 -19.69 -11.80
C MET A 138 -9.32 -21.22 -11.68
N GLN A 139 -9.33 -21.74 -10.45
CA GLN A 139 -9.40 -23.18 -10.22
C GLN A 139 -10.67 -23.82 -10.79
N ALA A 140 -11.80 -23.11 -10.70
CA ALA A 140 -13.08 -23.57 -11.25
C ALA A 140 -13.17 -23.47 -12.79
N ARG A 141 -12.26 -22.71 -13.43
CA ARG A 141 -12.38 -22.32 -14.85
C ARG A 141 -11.26 -22.83 -15.75
N ARG A 142 -10.17 -23.37 -15.20
CA ARG A 142 -8.98 -23.81 -15.95
C ARG A 142 -8.59 -25.25 -15.67
N ALA A 143 -7.76 -25.81 -16.54
CA ALA A 143 -7.21 -27.15 -16.34
C ALA A 143 -6.23 -27.16 -15.14
N PRO A 144 -6.14 -28.27 -14.38
CA PRO A 144 -5.28 -28.37 -13.19
C PRO A 144 -3.82 -27.97 -13.42
N GLY A 145 -3.23 -28.36 -14.56
CA GLY A 145 -1.85 -28.02 -14.91
C GLY A 145 -1.62 -26.53 -15.13
N GLU A 146 -2.58 -25.82 -15.72
CA GLU A 146 -2.50 -24.37 -15.95
C GLU A 146 -2.57 -23.59 -14.63
N ILE A 147 -3.42 -24.04 -13.70
CA ILE A 147 -3.56 -23.41 -12.38
C ILE A 147 -2.28 -23.61 -11.56
N LEU A 148 -1.67 -24.79 -11.63
CA LEU A 148 -0.40 -25.06 -10.98
C LEU A 148 0.70 -24.14 -11.54
N ALA A 149 0.82 -24.08 -12.87
CA ALA A 149 1.78 -23.19 -13.52
C ALA A 149 1.56 -21.72 -13.13
N TRP A 150 0.30 -21.26 -13.05
CA TRP A 150 -0.03 -19.91 -12.61
C TRP A 150 0.39 -19.63 -11.16
N ARG A 151 0.10 -20.56 -10.24
CA ARG A 151 0.52 -20.46 -8.83
C ARG A 151 2.04 -20.42 -8.70
N CYS A 152 2.76 -21.27 -9.43
CA CYS A 152 4.22 -21.26 -9.48
C CYS A 152 4.75 -19.93 -10.03
N GLY A 153 4.13 -19.38 -11.08
CA GLY A 153 4.49 -18.08 -11.64
C GLY A 153 4.31 -16.93 -10.63
N LEU A 154 3.16 -16.89 -9.96
CA LEU A 154 2.91 -15.91 -8.89
C LEU A 154 3.91 -16.04 -7.74
N LEU A 155 4.17 -17.26 -7.27
CA LEU A 155 5.14 -17.51 -6.20
C LEU A 155 6.55 -17.07 -6.61
N THR A 156 6.97 -17.38 -7.84
CA THR A 156 8.27 -16.97 -8.37
C THR A 156 8.39 -15.45 -8.38
N LEU A 157 7.33 -14.75 -8.81
CA LEU A 157 7.28 -13.29 -8.81
C LEU A 157 7.42 -12.72 -7.39
N GLN A 158 6.76 -13.32 -6.39
CA GLN A 158 6.93 -12.92 -4.98
C GLN A 158 8.37 -13.10 -4.51
N ILE A 159 8.97 -14.27 -4.78
CA ILE A 159 10.35 -14.58 -4.35
C ILE A 159 11.35 -13.59 -4.95
N VAL A 160 11.23 -13.29 -6.25
CA VAL A 160 12.15 -12.38 -6.95
C VAL A 160 11.96 -10.93 -6.52
N LEU A 161 10.72 -10.47 -6.35
CA LEU A 161 10.44 -9.08 -5.99
C LEU A 161 10.64 -8.78 -4.50
N PHE A 162 10.57 -9.79 -3.64
CA PHE A 162 10.70 -9.61 -2.19
C PHE A 162 11.96 -8.84 -1.76
N PRO A 163 13.20 -9.23 -2.15
CA PRO A 163 14.40 -8.49 -1.72
C PRO A 163 14.42 -7.05 -2.24
N ILE A 164 13.90 -6.81 -3.44
CA ILE A 164 13.81 -5.48 -4.04
C ILE A 164 12.88 -4.58 -3.22
N TRP A 165 11.69 -5.09 -2.88
CA TRP A 165 10.72 -4.36 -2.07
C TRP A 165 11.16 -4.21 -0.62
N LEU A 166 11.86 -5.19 -0.06
CA LEU A 166 12.40 -5.08 1.30
C LEU A 166 13.46 -3.98 1.39
N PHE A 167 14.38 -3.95 0.43
CA PHE A 167 15.36 -2.88 0.31
C PHE A 167 14.66 -1.51 0.17
N LEU A 168 13.72 -1.39 -0.77
CA LEU A 168 13.02 -0.13 -1.02
C LEU A 168 12.17 0.33 0.18
N SER A 169 11.48 -0.59 0.85
CA SER A 169 10.69 -0.29 2.06
C SER A 169 11.56 0.19 3.21
N SER A 170 12.77 -0.36 3.33
CA SER A 170 13.71 0.03 4.39
C SER A 170 14.39 1.38 4.11
N ALA A 171 14.78 1.63 2.85
CA ALA A 171 15.45 2.87 2.44
C ALA A 171 14.48 4.04 2.25
N ALA A 172 13.28 3.76 1.74
CA ALA A 172 12.31 4.73 1.26
C ALA A 172 10.87 4.31 1.59
N PRO A 173 10.49 4.17 2.88
CA PRO A 173 9.14 3.75 3.27
C PRO A 173 8.04 4.70 2.75
N GLN A 174 8.32 6.00 2.68
CA GLN A 174 7.44 7.03 2.09
C GLN A 174 7.06 6.69 0.63
N LEU A 175 8.04 6.26 -0.17
CA LEU A 175 7.85 5.90 -1.57
C LEU A 175 7.00 4.65 -1.72
N VAL A 176 7.20 3.66 -0.84
CA VAL A 176 6.41 2.43 -0.86
C VAL A 176 4.98 2.72 -0.40
N HIS A 177 4.77 3.57 0.61
CA HIS A 177 3.43 4.05 0.96
C HIS A 177 2.75 4.78 -0.20
N ALA A 178 3.44 5.68 -0.90
CA ALA A 178 2.90 6.34 -2.11
C ALA A 178 2.56 5.33 -3.22
N THR A 179 3.39 4.30 -3.39
CA THR A 179 3.17 3.21 -4.36
C THR A 179 1.91 2.42 -4.01
N ILE A 180 1.72 2.05 -2.74
CA ILE A 180 0.54 1.31 -2.30
C ILE A 180 -0.70 2.19 -2.40
N ALA A 181 -0.63 3.47 -2.01
CA ALA A 181 -1.74 4.41 -2.15
C ALA A 181 -2.24 4.48 -3.59
N PHE A 182 -1.33 4.70 -4.55
CA PHE A 182 -1.71 4.77 -5.96
C PHE A 182 -2.11 3.41 -6.55
N SER A 183 -1.55 2.30 -6.05
CA SER A 183 -2.02 0.96 -6.43
C SER A 183 -3.45 0.72 -5.97
N ASN A 184 -3.79 1.16 -4.75
CA ASN A 184 -5.14 1.09 -4.21
C ASN A 184 -6.11 1.98 -4.99
N HIS A 185 -5.67 3.18 -5.42
CA HIS A 185 -6.42 4.03 -6.34
C HIS A 185 -6.77 3.32 -7.67
N ILE A 186 -5.76 2.68 -8.29
CA ILE A 186 -5.96 1.93 -9.54
C ILE A 186 -6.92 0.75 -9.31
N LEU A 187 -6.74 -0.01 -8.23
CA LEU A 187 -7.59 -1.14 -7.90
C LEU A 187 -9.04 -0.72 -7.64
N HIS A 188 -9.27 0.30 -6.82
CA HIS A 188 -10.61 0.85 -6.59
C HIS A 188 -11.29 1.27 -7.91
N THR A 189 -10.57 1.96 -8.78
CA THR A 189 -11.05 2.33 -10.12
C THR A 189 -11.40 1.10 -10.97
N LYS A 190 -10.54 0.07 -10.98
CA LYS A 190 -10.81 -1.18 -11.72
C LYS A 190 -12.02 -1.94 -11.17
N TYR A 191 -12.14 -2.06 -9.85
CA TYR A 191 -13.25 -2.73 -9.18
C TYR A 191 -14.59 -2.01 -9.42
N SER A 192 -14.60 -0.67 -9.35
CA SER A 192 -15.80 0.13 -9.64
C SER A 192 -16.25 0.01 -11.09
N CYS A 193 -15.32 0.01 -12.06
CA CYS A 193 -15.65 -0.24 -13.47
C CYS A 193 -16.33 -1.61 -13.68
N VAL A 194 -15.78 -2.67 -13.08
CA VAL A 194 -16.38 -4.03 -13.18
C VAL A 194 -17.77 -4.07 -12.54
N ASN A 195 -17.95 -3.42 -11.38
CA ASN A 195 -19.23 -3.37 -10.70
C ASN A 195 -20.29 -2.61 -11.53
N ALA A 196 -19.93 -1.48 -12.13
CA ALA A 196 -20.81 -0.70 -13.00
C ALA A 196 -21.21 -1.48 -14.27
N SER A 197 -20.28 -2.16 -14.92
CA SER A 197 -20.58 -3.01 -16.10
C SER A 197 -21.55 -4.14 -15.78
N GLY A 198 -21.46 -4.75 -14.59
CA GLY A 198 -22.39 -5.79 -14.13
C GLY A 198 -23.83 -5.28 -13.97
N ALA A 199 -24.02 -4.02 -13.59
CA ALA A 199 -25.33 -3.40 -13.38
C ALA A 199 -26.02 -2.98 -14.69
N VAL A 200 -25.26 -2.57 -15.72
CA VAL A 200 -25.79 -2.08 -17.01
C VAL A 200 -26.31 -3.21 -17.91
N ALA A 201 -25.95 -4.46 -17.64
CA ALA A 201 -26.39 -5.63 -18.40
C ALA A 201 -27.83 -6.12 -18.07
N ALA A 202 -28.67 -5.25 -17.48
CA ALA A 202 -30.11 -5.44 -17.25
C ALA A 202 -30.97 -5.49 -18.55
N GLY A 203 -30.35 -5.32 -19.72
CA GLY A 203 -31.01 -5.36 -21.03
C GLY A 203 -30.92 -6.69 -21.80
N GLY A 204 -30.47 -7.80 -21.19
CA GLY A 204 -30.67 -9.14 -21.79
C GLY A 204 -29.56 -10.19 -21.63
N ARG A 205 -28.44 -9.90 -20.94
CA ARG A 205 -27.45 -10.93 -20.53
C ARG A 205 -26.55 -10.38 -19.42
N ALA A 206 -27.09 -10.33 -18.20
CA ALA A 206 -26.34 -9.90 -17.02
C ALA A 206 -25.11 -10.79 -16.79
N THR A 207 -23.91 -10.21 -16.78
CA THR A 207 -22.72 -10.93 -16.34
C THR A 207 -22.66 -10.95 -14.83
N VAL A 208 -22.66 -12.14 -14.25
CA VAL A 208 -22.57 -12.34 -12.80
C VAL A 208 -21.18 -11.91 -12.33
N VAL A 209 -21.09 -10.71 -11.78
CA VAL A 209 -19.89 -10.21 -11.09
C VAL A 209 -19.85 -10.86 -9.71
N PRO A 210 -18.72 -11.47 -9.28
CA PRO A 210 -18.63 -12.08 -7.95
C PRO A 210 -18.88 -11.06 -6.82
N GLU A 211 -19.62 -11.45 -5.79
CA GLU A 211 -20.01 -10.55 -4.69
C GLU A 211 -18.82 -9.89 -3.97
N PHE A 212 -17.67 -10.58 -3.89
CA PHE A 212 -16.50 -9.99 -3.25
C PHE A 212 -15.89 -8.82 -4.01
N VAL A 213 -16.14 -8.70 -5.32
CA VAL A 213 -15.62 -7.63 -6.18
C VAL A 213 -16.23 -6.29 -5.81
N SER A 214 -17.52 -6.26 -5.44
CA SER A 214 -18.17 -5.02 -5.00
C SER A 214 -17.62 -4.53 -3.65
N LYS A 215 -17.38 -5.44 -2.71
CA LYS A 215 -16.79 -5.11 -1.39
C LYS A 215 -15.31 -4.71 -1.47
N ALA A 216 -14.59 -5.18 -2.49
CA ALA A 216 -13.17 -4.86 -2.68
C ALA A 216 -12.94 -3.39 -3.05
N GLY A 217 -13.85 -2.76 -3.82
CA GLY A 217 -13.75 -1.36 -4.19
C GLY A 217 -13.70 -0.44 -2.97
N ASP A 218 -14.70 -0.51 -2.10
CA ASP A 218 -14.81 0.36 -0.92
C ASP A 218 -13.61 0.20 0.03
N MET A 219 -13.11 -1.03 0.17
CA MET A 219 -11.90 -1.31 0.93
C MET A 219 -10.70 -0.53 0.38
N TYR A 220 -10.49 -0.54 -0.94
CA TYR A 220 -9.35 0.13 -1.55
C TYR A 220 -9.40 1.65 -1.45
N ALA A 221 -10.58 2.24 -1.57
CA ALA A 221 -10.75 3.68 -1.34
C ALA A 221 -10.35 4.10 0.09
N ALA A 222 -10.73 3.31 1.09
CA ALA A 222 -10.37 3.59 2.49
C ALA A 222 -8.85 3.44 2.74
N ARG A 223 -8.20 2.46 2.12
CA ARG A 223 -6.76 2.19 2.28
C ARG A 223 -5.87 3.15 1.49
N GLU A 224 -6.36 3.71 0.38
CA GLU A 224 -5.70 4.78 -0.37
C GLU A 224 -5.40 5.99 0.54
N ALA A 225 -6.42 6.54 1.21
CA ALA A 225 -6.28 7.72 2.06
C ALA A 225 -5.31 7.49 3.24
N PHE A 226 -5.36 6.28 3.83
CA PHE A 226 -4.42 5.88 4.88
C PHE A 226 -2.97 5.96 4.38
N HIS A 227 -2.68 5.33 3.25
CA HIS A 227 -1.33 5.28 2.70
C HIS A 227 -0.84 6.61 2.13
N GLU A 228 -1.72 7.44 1.57
CA GLU A 228 -1.37 8.80 1.16
C GLU A 228 -0.91 9.63 2.36
N THR A 229 -1.61 9.53 3.49
CA THR A 229 -1.20 10.19 4.73
C THR A 229 0.16 9.68 5.20
N GLN A 230 0.37 8.36 5.22
CA GLN A 230 1.65 7.79 5.65
C GLN A 230 2.81 8.17 4.72
N SER A 231 2.56 8.41 3.42
CA SER A 231 3.57 8.76 2.42
C SER A 231 4.20 10.14 2.62
N VAL A 232 3.61 10.98 3.48
CA VAL A 232 4.16 12.30 3.84
C VAL A 232 4.61 12.36 5.29
N THR A 233 4.12 11.49 6.16
CA THR A 233 4.39 11.56 7.61
C THR A 233 5.46 10.58 8.11
N VAL A 234 5.74 9.48 7.41
CA VAL A 234 6.61 8.41 7.92
C VAL A 234 8.08 8.65 7.58
N PRO A 235 8.95 9.04 8.53
CA PRO A 235 10.37 9.18 8.23
C PRO A 235 11.03 7.83 7.90
N THR A 236 12.18 7.85 7.23
CA THR A 236 13.04 6.65 7.10
C THR A 236 13.67 6.32 8.45
N ASP A 237 13.66 5.04 8.84
CA ASP A 237 14.38 4.56 10.02
C ASP A 237 15.74 3.98 9.61
N ILE A 238 16.81 4.70 9.94
CA ILE A 238 18.17 4.33 9.53
C ILE A 238 18.60 3.04 10.24
N GLY A 239 18.18 2.83 11.49
CA GLY A 239 18.51 1.62 12.24
C GLY A 239 17.94 0.38 11.56
N VAL A 240 16.66 0.45 11.16
CA VAL A 240 16.03 -0.63 10.41
C VAL A 240 16.63 -0.83 9.03
N ALA A 241 16.97 0.25 8.31
CA ALA A 241 17.65 0.12 7.02
C ALA A 241 18.96 -0.68 7.13
N ILE A 242 19.76 -0.43 8.17
CA ILE A 242 20.99 -1.20 8.44
C ILE A 242 20.67 -2.66 8.76
N VAL A 243 19.71 -2.92 9.66
CA VAL A 243 19.30 -4.29 10.02
C VAL A 243 18.81 -5.07 8.80
N MET A 244 17.98 -4.46 7.96
CA MET A 244 17.44 -5.08 6.75
C MET A 244 18.54 -5.34 5.71
N LEU A 245 19.48 -4.42 5.55
CA LEU A 245 20.64 -4.62 4.68
C LEU A 245 21.49 -5.81 5.16
N LEU A 246 21.78 -5.89 6.46
CA LEU A 246 22.51 -7.01 7.04
C LEU A 246 21.76 -8.33 6.88
N LEU A 247 20.43 -8.33 7.06
CA LEU A 247 19.60 -9.51 6.83
C LEU A 247 19.66 -9.95 5.37
N LEU A 248 19.53 -9.03 4.42
CA LEU A 248 19.64 -9.32 2.99
C LEU A 248 21.01 -9.89 2.64
N LEU A 249 22.09 -9.30 3.15
CA LEU A 249 23.45 -9.81 2.93
C LEU A 249 23.63 -11.21 3.53
N PHE A 250 23.17 -11.44 4.76
CA PHE A 250 23.30 -12.75 5.41
C PHE A 250 22.50 -13.84 4.70
N LEU A 251 21.33 -13.51 4.14
CA LEU A 251 20.47 -14.46 3.43
C LEU A 251 20.88 -14.68 1.98
N THR A 252 21.79 -13.86 1.43
CA THR A 252 22.27 -13.96 0.04
C THR A 252 23.74 -14.36 -0.09
N ALA A 253 24.49 -14.38 1.02
CA ALA A 253 25.86 -14.90 1.13
C ALA A 253 25.87 -16.41 1.36
#